data_AF-A0A6J1DSK5-F1
#
_entry.id   AF-A0A6J1DSK5-F1
#
_cell.length_a   1.000
_cell.length_b   1.000
_cell.length_c   1.000
_cell.angle_alpha   90.00
_cell.angle_beta   90.00
_cell.angle_gamma   90.00
#
_symmetry.space_group_name_H-M   'P 1'
#
loop_
_entity.id
_entity.type
_entity.pdbx_description
1 polymer ?
#
loop_
_entity_poly.entity_id
_entity_poly.type
_entity_poly.pdbx_seq_one_letter_code
_entity_poly.pdbx_strand_id
1 'polypeptide(L)'
;MCVLTYISYLLNKCKKKTCKKFLVVDPDNIVPQIMSQETCSRHLANRLLKMWQAKHSTQQSRSTTIWKPVKCPRQLGSIECGYYLQMYIREIVRNPHAPITELFNTKSAYQQEEIDEVRIEWTSFVGRFV
;
A
#
# COMPACT_ATOMS: atom_id res chain seq x y z
N MET A 1 2.39 15.22 -4.56
CA MET A 1 2.03 13.87 -5.07
C MET A 1 1.10 13.20 -4.07
N CYS A 2 -0.17 12.98 -4.41
CA CYS A 2 -1.11 12.33 -3.47
C CYS A 2 -1.09 10.82 -3.68
N VAL A 3 -0.43 10.08 -2.79
CA VAL A 3 -0.33 8.62 -2.85
C VAL A 3 -1.72 7.96 -2.74
N LEU A 4 -2.63 8.58 -1.98
CA LEU A 4 -4.01 8.09 -1.81
C LEU A 4 -4.79 8.09 -3.13
N THR A 5 -4.68 9.14 -3.95
CA THR A 5 -5.36 9.20 -5.26
C THR A 5 -4.81 8.15 -6.23
N TYR A 6 -3.51 7.86 -6.15
CA TYR A 6 -2.89 6.81 -6.96
C TYR A 6 -3.34 5.40 -6.52
N ILE A 7 -3.43 5.14 -5.22
CA ILE A 7 -3.98 3.89 -4.68
C ILE A 7 -5.41 3.70 -5.19
N SER A 8 -6.26 4.73 -5.06
CA SER A 8 -7.65 4.68 -5.55
C SER A 8 -7.73 4.43 -7.06
N TYR A 9 -6.86 5.05 -7.85
CA TYR A 9 -6.75 4.78 -9.29
C TYR A 9 -6.39 3.32 -9.58
N LEU A 10 -5.32 2.79 -8.95
CA LEU A 10 -4.87 1.41 -9.14
C LEU A 10 -5.94 0.42 -8.71
N LEU A 11 -6.59 0.65 -7.57
CA LEU A 11 -7.67 -0.20 -7.09
C LEU A 11 -8.89 -0.14 -8.01
N ASN A 12 -9.26 1.02 -8.55
CA ASN A 12 -10.34 1.12 -9.53
C ASN A 12 -10.01 0.34 -10.82
N LYS A 13 -8.77 0.46 -11.30
CA LYS A 13 -8.26 -0.29 -12.46
C LYS A 13 -8.27 -1.81 -12.18
N CYS A 14 -7.94 -2.23 -10.97
CA CYS A 14 -7.86 -3.64 -10.55
C CYS A 14 -9.16 -4.23 -10.01
N LYS A 15 -10.16 -3.42 -9.67
CA LYS A 15 -11.53 -3.85 -9.30
C LYS A 15 -12.19 -4.71 -10.38
N LYS A 16 -11.75 -4.60 -11.64
CA LYS A 16 -12.16 -5.49 -12.74
C LYS A 16 -11.57 -6.91 -12.68
N LYS A 17 -10.59 -7.21 -11.80
CA LYS A 17 -9.95 -8.55 -11.72
C LYS A 17 -9.73 -9.13 -10.31
N THR A 18 -9.60 -8.35 -9.23
CA THR A 18 -9.24 -8.93 -7.91
C THR A 18 -9.62 -8.01 -6.74
N CYS A 19 -10.82 -8.15 -6.18
CA CYS A 19 -11.29 -7.25 -5.11
C CYS A 19 -11.65 -7.93 -3.78
N LYS A 20 -11.11 -9.11 -3.47
CA LYS A 20 -11.39 -9.81 -2.18
C LYS A 20 -10.20 -9.91 -1.21
N LYS A 21 -9.04 -9.32 -1.51
CA LYS A 21 -7.80 -9.53 -0.73
C LYS A 21 -7.21 -8.32 -0.02
N PHE A 22 -7.63 -7.10 -0.35
CA PHE A 22 -7.08 -5.89 0.23
C PHE A 22 -8.11 -5.19 1.10
N LEU A 23 -7.77 -4.95 2.37
CA LEU A 23 -8.52 -4.08 3.26
C LEU A 23 -7.96 -2.67 3.11
N VAL A 24 -8.72 -1.79 2.47
CA VAL A 24 -8.40 -0.37 2.42
C VAL A 24 -9.15 0.29 3.57
N VAL A 25 -8.41 0.87 4.50
CA VAL A 25 -9.01 1.61 5.61
C VAL A 25 -9.16 3.06 5.17
N ASP A 26 -10.39 3.54 5.21
CA ASP A 26 -10.74 4.92 4.90
C ASP A 26 -10.05 5.87 5.90
N PRO A 27 -9.20 6.81 5.42
CA PRO A 27 -8.50 7.79 6.25
C PRO A 27 -9.40 8.56 7.21
N ASP A 28 -10.64 8.86 6.84
CA ASP A 28 -11.56 9.67 7.65
C ASP A 28 -11.96 8.96 8.96
N ASN A 29 -11.84 7.62 9.00
CA ASN A 29 -12.01 6.81 10.22
C ASN A 29 -10.74 6.74 11.09
N ILE A 30 -9.62 7.32 10.63
CA ILE A 30 -8.28 7.16 11.22
C ILE A 30 -7.76 8.49 11.81
N VAL A 31 -8.12 9.63 11.21
CA VAL A 31 -7.54 10.97 11.48
C VAL A 31 -7.40 11.34 12.97
N PRO A 32 -8.34 11.05 13.88
CA PRO A 32 -8.19 11.46 15.28
C PRO A 32 -7.01 10.79 16.02
N GLN A 33 -6.47 9.68 15.50
CA GLN A 33 -5.54 8.80 16.23
C GLN A 33 -4.08 8.89 15.76
N ILE A 34 -3.79 9.62 14.66
CA ILE A 34 -2.50 9.55 13.93
C ILE A 34 -1.42 10.49 14.49
N MET A 35 -1.77 11.49 15.30
CA MET A 35 -0.89 12.62 15.63
C MET A 35 0.35 12.33 16.51
N SER A 36 0.67 11.09 16.90
CA SER A 36 1.85 10.81 17.73
C SER A 36 2.75 9.71 17.15
N GLN A 37 3.82 10.12 16.47
CA GLN A 37 5.15 9.47 16.34
C GLN A 37 5.19 7.94 16.09
N GLU A 38 5.77 7.52 14.96
CA GLU A 38 6.18 6.18 14.44
C GLU A 38 5.69 4.87 15.12
N THR A 39 5.61 4.82 16.44
CA THR A 39 4.86 3.86 17.24
C THR A 39 3.37 3.80 16.86
N CYS A 40 2.75 4.88 16.36
CA CYS A 40 1.33 4.89 15.99
C CYS A 40 0.99 3.96 14.81
N SER A 41 1.83 3.86 13.77
CA SER A 41 1.45 3.15 12.53
C SER A 41 1.14 1.67 12.74
N ARG A 42 1.96 0.95 13.53
CA ARG A 42 1.71 -0.47 13.86
C ARG A 42 0.56 -0.64 14.83
N HIS A 43 0.47 0.19 15.86
CA HIS A 43 -0.62 0.13 16.84
C HIS A 43 -1.96 0.43 16.19
N LEU A 44 -2.00 1.42 15.32
CA LEU A 44 -3.15 1.79 14.54
C LEU A 44 -3.54 0.67 13.57
N ALA A 45 -2.60 0.14 12.78
CA ALA A 45 -2.88 -0.99 11.90
C ALA A 45 -3.42 -2.22 12.67
N ASN A 46 -2.83 -2.54 13.83
CA ASN A 46 -3.31 -3.61 14.71
C ASN A 46 -4.73 -3.31 15.24
N ARG A 47 -5.00 -2.06 15.66
CA ARG A 47 -6.33 -1.64 16.15
C ARG A 47 -7.38 -1.71 15.04
N LEU A 48 -7.07 -1.20 13.86
CA LEU A 48 -7.93 -1.23 12.68
C LEU A 48 -8.24 -2.68 12.28
N LEU A 49 -7.23 -3.56 12.27
CA LEU A 49 -7.41 -4.98 11.99
C LEU A 49 -8.32 -5.64 13.04
N LYS A 50 -8.11 -5.35 14.34
CA LYS A 50 -8.97 -5.86 15.43
C LYS A 50 -10.41 -5.40 15.28
N MET A 51 -10.65 -4.12 14.95
CA MET A 51 -12.00 -3.60 14.72
C MET A 51 -12.66 -4.28 13.53
N TRP A 52 -11.93 -4.49 12.43
CA TRP A 52 -12.42 -5.19 11.27
C TRP A 52 -12.77 -6.66 11.59
N GLN A 53 -11.89 -7.37 12.29
CA GLN A 53 -12.12 -8.75 12.77
C GLN A 53 -13.35 -8.82 13.69
N ALA A 54 -13.52 -7.88 14.61
CA ALA A 54 -14.68 -7.85 15.51
C ALA A 54 -16.00 -7.68 14.75
N LYS A 55 -15.99 -6.97 13.61
CA LYS A 55 -17.17 -6.73 12.78
C LYS A 55 -17.48 -7.88 11.80
N HIS A 56 -16.46 -8.65 11.38
CA HIS A 56 -16.60 -9.62 10.28
C HIS A 56 -16.28 -11.08 10.66
N SER A 57 -15.74 -11.36 11.84
CA SER A 57 -15.40 -12.71 12.31
C SER A 57 -16.27 -13.15 13.48
N THR A 58 -16.76 -14.41 13.47
CA THR A 58 -17.25 -15.09 14.68
C THR A 58 -16.09 -15.24 15.68
N GLN A 59 -16.37 -15.14 16.99
CA GLN A 59 -15.42 -14.94 18.10
C GLN A 59 -14.15 -15.83 18.16
N GLN A 60 -14.02 -16.85 17.32
CA GLN A 60 -13.02 -17.92 17.39
C GLN A 60 -11.70 -17.66 16.63
N SER A 61 -11.55 -16.55 15.91
CA SER A 61 -10.30 -16.21 15.19
C SER A 61 -9.77 -14.83 15.57
N ARG A 62 -9.42 -14.65 16.84
CA ARG A 62 -8.60 -13.51 17.28
C ARG A 62 -7.12 -13.86 17.12
N SER A 63 -6.62 -13.82 15.88
CA SER A 63 -5.20 -14.06 15.63
C SER A 63 -4.35 -12.87 16.09
N THR A 64 -3.22 -13.16 16.74
CA THR A 64 -2.21 -12.15 17.09
C THR A 64 -1.52 -11.68 15.82
N THR A 65 -1.44 -10.36 15.61
CA THR A 65 -0.74 -9.78 14.46
C THR A 65 0.76 -9.98 14.60
N ILE A 66 1.37 -10.62 13.60
CA ILE A 66 2.82 -10.82 13.53
C ILE A 66 3.37 -9.85 12.48
N TRP A 67 4.23 -8.93 12.92
CA TRP A 67 4.95 -8.02 12.03
C TRP A 67 6.25 -8.68 11.58
N LYS A 68 6.45 -8.77 10.26
CA LYS A 68 7.69 -9.28 9.67
C LYS A 68 8.41 -8.16 8.94
N PRO A 69 9.73 -7.98 9.14
CA PRO A 69 10.50 -7.08 8.30
C PRO A 69 10.55 -7.64 6.88
N VAL A 70 10.48 -6.75 5.89
CA VAL A 70 10.66 -7.09 4.48
C VAL A 70 11.75 -6.19 3.93
N LYS A 71 12.66 -6.76 3.11
CA LYS A 71 13.66 -5.98 2.39
C LYS A 71 13.01 -5.41 1.14
N CYS A 72 12.90 -4.10 1.06
CA CYS A 72 12.36 -3.40 -0.11
C CYS A 72 13.47 -2.85 -1.00
N PRO A 73 13.24 -2.72 -2.32
CA PRO A 73 14.12 -2.00 -3.23
C PRO A 73 14.47 -0.61 -2.68
N ARG A 74 15.75 -0.34 -2.47
CA ARG A 74 16.22 0.90 -1.87
C ARG A 74 16.04 2.06 -2.84
N GLN A 75 15.60 3.20 -2.31
CA GLN A 75 15.61 4.47 -3.01
C GLN A 75 17.04 5.01 -3.14
N LEU A 76 17.46 5.34 -4.36
CA LEU A 76 18.79 5.86 -4.64
C LEU A 76 18.87 7.39 -4.46
N GLY A 77 17.84 8.12 -4.88
CA GLY A 77 17.74 9.58 -4.72
C GLY A 77 17.03 10.03 -3.43
N SER A 78 16.87 11.33 -3.23
CA SER A 78 16.18 11.90 -2.04
C SER A 78 14.74 12.37 -2.30
N ILE A 79 14.36 12.58 -3.56
CA ILE A 79 13.10 13.25 -3.94
C ILE A 79 12.00 12.31 -4.47
N GLU A 80 12.29 11.01 -4.59
CA GLU A 80 11.46 10.05 -5.31
C GLU A 80 10.66 9.12 -4.40
N CYS A 81 10.65 9.35 -3.09
CA CYS A 81 10.04 8.45 -2.11
C CYS A 81 8.56 8.18 -2.41
N GLY A 82 7.83 9.18 -2.93
CA GLY A 82 6.45 9.03 -3.38
C GLY A 82 6.31 8.05 -4.55
N TYR A 83 7.22 8.07 -5.52
CA TYR A 83 7.21 7.15 -6.66
C TYR A 83 7.58 5.72 -6.26
N TYR A 84 8.48 5.56 -5.30
CA TYR A 84 8.80 4.23 -4.73
C TYR A 84 7.59 3.63 -4.01
N LEU A 85 6.87 4.42 -3.20
CA LEU A 85 5.62 3.97 -2.59
C LEU A 85 4.60 3.54 -3.64
N GLN A 86 4.43 4.33 -4.70
CA GLN A 86 3.56 4.02 -5.83
C GLN A 86 3.98 2.71 -6.53
N MET A 87 5.29 2.48 -6.72
CA MET A 87 5.82 1.21 -7.25
C MET A 87 5.49 0.02 -6.35
N TYR A 88 5.73 0.11 -5.03
CA TYR A 88 5.39 -0.97 -4.10
C TYR A 88 3.92 -1.33 -4.16
N ILE A 89 3.04 -0.33 -4.16
CA ILE A 89 1.59 -0.53 -4.26
C ILE A 89 1.24 -1.17 -5.60
N ARG A 90 1.83 -0.71 -6.72
CA ARG A 90 1.62 -1.24 -8.06
C ARG A 90 1.99 -2.73 -8.14
N GLU A 91 3.12 -3.13 -7.57
CA GLU A 91 3.57 -4.53 -7.54
C GLU A 91 2.65 -5.41 -6.69
N ILE A 92 2.25 -4.96 -5.50
CA ILE A 92 1.32 -5.68 -4.61
C ILE A 92 -0.04 -5.88 -5.30
N VAL A 93 -0.58 -4.82 -5.89
CA VAL A 93 -1.91 -4.84 -6.53
C VAL A 93 -1.91 -5.71 -7.79
N ARG A 94 -0.82 -5.70 -8.57
CA ARG A 94 -0.67 -6.52 -9.78
C ARG A 94 -0.45 -8.01 -9.48
N ASN A 95 0.15 -8.34 -8.35
CA ASN A 95 0.51 -9.71 -7.97
C ASN A 95 -0.16 -10.14 -6.66
N PRO A 96 -1.50 -10.18 -6.57
CA PRO A 96 -2.22 -10.38 -5.31
C PRO A 96 -2.12 -11.80 -4.71
N HIS A 97 -1.41 -12.71 -5.38
CA HIS A 97 -1.13 -14.07 -4.91
C HIS A 97 0.33 -14.28 -4.53
N ALA A 98 1.23 -13.37 -4.92
CA ALA A 98 2.64 -13.47 -4.60
C ALA A 98 2.88 -13.03 -3.15
N PRO A 99 3.68 -13.77 -2.37
CA PRO A 99 4.18 -13.30 -1.09
C PRO A 99 4.93 -11.97 -1.25
N ILE A 100 4.71 -11.03 -0.31
CA ILE A 100 5.38 -9.72 -0.32
C ILE A 100 6.91 -9.86 -0.37
N THR A 101 7.46 -10.88 0.29
CA THR A 101 8.90 -11.18 0.25
C THR A 101 9.41 -11.55 -1.12
N GLU A 102 8.63 -12.26 -1.94
CA GLU A 102 9.02 -12.62 -3.31
C GLU A 102 8.95 -11.41 -4.24
N LEU A 103 8.02 -10.48 -4.00
CA LEU A 103 7.92 -9.25 -4.77
C LEU A 103 9.14 -8.35 -4.57
N PHE A 104 9.56 -8.17 -3.32
CA PHE A 104 10.52 -7.11 -2.98
C PHE A 104 11.95 -7.59 -2.74
N ASN A 105 12.16 -8.83 -2.29
CA ASN A 105 13.52 -9.30 -1.99
C ASN A 105 14.35 -9.60 -3.26
N THR A 106 13.73 -9.60 -4.44
CA THR A 106 14.38 -9.93 -5.71
C THR A 106 15.20 -8.77 -6.29
N LYS A 107 15.00 -7.54 -5.79
CA LYS A 107 15.66 -6.33 -6.33
C LYS A 107 16.28 -5.50 -5.21
N SER A 108 17.46 -4.92 -5.47
CA SER A 108 18.15 -4.04 -4.54
C SER A 108 17.68 -2.58 -4.63
N ALA A 109 17.25 -2.13 -5.82
CA ALA A 109 16.68 -0.81 -6.11
C ALA A 109 15.84 -0.92 -7.40
N TYR A 110 14.93 0.02 -7.62
CA TYR A 110 14.27 0.19 -8.92
C TYR A 110 15.16 0.96 -9.89
N GLN A 111 15.06 0.61 -11.17
CA GLN A 111 15.69 1.37 -12.25
C GLN A 111 14.88 2.62 -12.58
N GLN A 112 15.54 3.60 -13.21
CA GLN A 112 14.91 4.87 -13.56
C GLN A 112 13.71 4.65 -14.49
N GLU A 113 13.80 3.70 -15.41
CA GLU A 113 12.75 3.35 -16.35
C GLU A 113 11.49 2.84 -15.63
N GLU A 114 11.66 2.03 -14.57
CA GLU A 114 10.55 1.52 -13.77
C GLU A 114 9.84 2.65 -13.01
N ILE A 115 10.61 3.62 -12.51
CA ILE A 115 10.09 4.83 -11.88
C ILE A 115 9.37 5.72 -12.91
N ASP A 116 9.94 5.85 -14.10
CA ASP A 116 9.37 6.65 -15.19
C ASP A 116 8.07 6.06 -15.72
N GLU A 117 7.91 4.73 -15.74
CA GLU A 117 6.62 4.11 -16.04
C GLU A 117 5.52 4.56 -15.08
N VAL A 118 5.83 4.63 -13.78
CA VAL A 118 4.86 5.09 -12.77
C VAL A 118 4.60 6.58 -12.89
N ARG A 119 5.63 7.38 -13.22
CA ARG A 119 5.45 8.80 -13.53
C ARG A 119 4.49 8.99 -14.69
N ILE A 120 4.72 8.30 -15.80
CA ILE A 120 3.89 8.38 -17.00
C ILE A 120 2.47 7.89 -16.72
N GLU A 121 2.32 6.77 -16.00
CA GLU A 121 1.01 6.25 -15.61
C GLU A 121 0.25 7.26 -14.73
N TRP A 122 0.94 7.90 -13.78
CA TRP A 122 0.36 8.93 -12.92
C TRP A 122 0.01 10.21 -13.68
N THR A 123 0.93 10.75 -14.48
CA THR A 123 0.69 11.99 -15.24
C THR A 123 -0.41 11.79 -16.27
N SER A 124 -0.48 10.63 -16.92
CA SER A 124 -1.59 10.26 -17.81
C SER A 124 -2.92 10.21 -17.06
N PHE A 125 -2.94 9.68 -15.83
CA PHE A 125 -4.15 9.65 -15.01
C PHE A 125 -4.62 11.06 -14.64
N VAL A 126 -3.73 11.89 -14.08
CA VAL A 126 -4.04 13.26 -13.62
C VAL A 126 -4.35 14.19 -14.79
N GLY A 127 -3.67 14.01 -15.91
CA GLY A 127 -3.85 14.77 -17.15
C GLY A 127 -5.27 14.73 -17.71
N ARG A 128 -6.12 13.81 -17.25
CA ARG A 128 -7.54 13.74 -17.63
C ARG A 128 -8.45 14.67 -16.83
N PHE A 129 -7.92 15.31 -15.80
CA PHE A 129 -8.65 16.18 -14.88
C PHE A 129 -8.14 17.63 -14.89
N VAL A 130 -7.17 17.93 -15.74
CA VAL A 130 -6.66 19.26 -16.07
C VAL A 130 -7.04 19.59 -17.51
#